data_AF-A0A958SYM7-F1
#
_entry.id   AF-A0A958SYM7-F1
#
_cell.length_a   1.000
_cell.length_b   1.000
_cell.length_c   1.000
_cell.angle_alpha   90.00
_cell.angle_beta   90.00
_cell.angle_gamma   90.00
#
_symmetry.space_group_name_H-M   'P 1'
#
loop_
_entity.id
_entity.type
_entity.pdbx_description
1 polymer ?
#
loop_
_entity_poly.entity_id
_entity_poly.type
_entity_poly.pdbx_seq_one_letter_code
_entity_poly.pdbx_strand_id
1 'polypeptide(L)'
;MRRISYVCSLALLVTNLLFSQQITIDNTVPLQQLVENNLVEGCFEITNISSPVNGSVNGFSSYAYFERASSNFPFENGIMLSTGNANSGGNTVNTNILNEGQSNWGTDPD
;
A
#
# COMPACT_ATOMS: atom_id res chain seq x y z
N MET A 1 23.16 2.15 -40.63
CA MET A 1 21.91 1.52 -40.12
C MET A 1 22.17 0.56 -38.95
N ARG A 2 23.00 -0.49 -39.08
CA ARG A 2 23.29 -1.44 -37.99
C ARG A 2 23.83 -0.80 -36.69
N ARG A 3 24.78 0.15 -36.79
CA ARG A 3 25.36 0.84 -35.62
C ARG A 3 24.33 1.70 -34.84
N ILE A 4 23.44 2.38 -35.55
CA ILE A 4 22.35 3.17 -34.94
C ILE A 4 21.36 2.23 -34.25
N SER A 5 21.08 1.07 -34.85
CA SER A 5 20.23 0.05 -34.23
C SER A 5 20.79 -0.45 -32.89
N TYR A 6 22.10 -0.74 -32.82
CA TYR A 6 22.74 -1.15 -31.56
C TYR A 6 22.74 -0.05 -30.49
N VAL A 7 22.91 1.21 -30.90
CA VAL A 7 22.85 2.36 -29.97
C VAL A 7 21.43 2.55 -29.43
N CYS A 8 20.40 2.45 -30.28
CA CYS A 8 19.01 2.48 -29.82
C CYS A 8 18.68 1.31 -28.90
N SER A 9 19.12 0.09 -29.23
CA SER A 9 18.92 -1.09 -28.37
C SER A 9 19.61 -0.98 -27.02
N LEU A 10 20.82 -0.40 -26.97
CA LEU A 10 21.53 -0.16 -25.71
C LEU A 10 20.81 0.92 -24.88
N ALA A 11 20.34 2.00 -25.49
CA ALA A 11 19.60 3.07 -24.81
C ALA A 11 18.27 2.59 -24.19
N LEU A 12 17.54 1.70 -24.87
CA LEU A 12 16.31 1.04 -24.37
C LEU A 12 16.57 0.09 -23.18
N LEU A 13 17.81 -0.39 -23.01
CA LEU A 13 18.17 -1.28 -21.89
C LEU A 13 18.44 -0.52 -20.58
N VAL A 14 18.77 0.78 -20.66
CA VAL A 14 19.13 1.61 -19.48
C VAL A 14 17.90 2.29 -18.83
N THR A 15 16.71 2.23 -19.46
CA THR A 15 15.53 2.97 -19.00
C THR A 15 14.71 2.29 -17.91
N ASN A 16 15.12 1.12 -17.41
CA ASN A 16 14.37 0.39 -16.37
C ASN A 16 15.06 0.46 -15.00
N LEU A 17 15.41 1.66 -14.53
CA LEU A 17 15.71 1.86 -13.12
C LEU A 17 14.38 1.91 -12.35
N LEU A 18 14.01 0.80 -11.71
CA LEU A 18 12.85 0.73 -10.82
C LEU A 18 13.22 1.42 -9.50
N PHE A 19 12.89 2.70 -9.38
CA PHE A 19 12.95 3.39 -8.09
C PHE A 19 11.70 3.08 -7.28
N SER A 20 11.86 2.85 -5.97
CA SER A 20 10.75 2.91 -5.03
C SER A 20 10.01 4.24 -5.22
N GLN A 21 8.66 4.18 -5.25
CA GLN A 21 7.81 5.35 -5.41
C GLN A 21 7.13 5.66 -4.08
N GLN A 22 7.06 6.93 -3.73
CA GLN A 22 6.39 7.37 -2.52
C GLN A 22 4.89 7.51 -2.77
N ILE A 23 4.10 6.95 -1.88
CA ILE A 23 2.63 7.08 -1.86
C ILE A 23 2.20 7.93 -0.66
N THR A 24 1.01 8.51 -0.76
CA THR A 24 0.32 9.16 0.36
C THR A 24 -0.54 8.12 1.06
N ILE A 25 -0.58 8.17 2.38
CA ILE A 25 -1.36 7.25 3.21
C ILE A 25 -2.28 8.06 4.13
N ASP A 26 -3.53 7.64 4.21
CA ASP A 26 -4.53 8.15 5.15
C ASP A 26 -5.12 7.00 5.98
N ASN A 27 -4.78 6.97 7.27
CA ASN A 27 -5.28 5.99 8.23
C ASN A 27 -6.50 6.49 9.03
N THR A 28 -7.07 7.64 8.66
CA THR A 28 -8.29 8.18 9.27
C THR A 28 -9.57 7.69 8.56
N VAL A 29 -9.42 7.10 7.37
CA VAL A 29 -10.53 6.53 6.60
C VAL A 29 -11.12 5.31 7.34
N PRO A 30 -12.43 5.30 7.63
CA PRO A 30 -13.08 4.18 8.31
C PRO A 30 -13.01 2.87 7.51
N LEU A 31 -12.90 1.73 8.20
CA LEU A 31 -12.79 0.40 7.58
C LEU A 31 -13.93 0.10 6.59
N GLN A 32 -15.16 0.48 6.93
CA GLN A 32 -16.30 0.28 6.04
C GLN A 32 -16.10 1.02 4.71
N GLN A 33 -15.73 2.31 4.78
CA GLN A 33 -15.48 3.14 3.60
C GLN A 33 -14.27 2.64 2.80
N LEU A 34 -13.22 2.14 3.47
CA LEU A 34 -12.08 1.52 2.80
C LEU A 34 -12.52 0.35 1.92
N VAL A 35 -13.33 -0.56 2.47
CA VAL A 35 -13.79 -1.75 1.76
C VAL A 35 -14.75 -1.39 0.64
N GLU A 36 -15.79 -0.61 0.94
CA GLU A 36 -16.82 -0.26 -0.03
C GLU A 36 -16.26 0.50 -1.24
N ASN A 37 -15.30 1.41 -1.03
CA ASN A 37 -14.80 2.27 -2.10
C ASN A 37 -13.59 1.70 -2.87
N ASN A 38 -12.91 0.66 -2.35
CA ASN A 38 -11.67 0.17 -2.96
C ASN A 38 -11.65 -1.33 -3.27
N LEU A 39 -12.56 -2.13 -2.73
CA LEU A 39 -12.62 -3.59 -2.97
C LEU A 39 -13.81 -4.01 -3.82
N VAL A 40 -14.88 -3.21 -3.86
CA VAL A 40 -16.14 -3.60 -4.51
C VAL A 40 -16.53 -2.61 -5.58
N GLU A 41 -16.77 -3.14 -6.77
CA GLU A 41 -17.36 -2.42 -7.89
C GLU A 41 -18.72 -3.04 -8.21
N GLY A 42 -19.76 -2.21 -8.26
CA GLY A 42 -21.13 -2.61 -8.59
C GLY A 42 -22.14 -2.37 -7.48
N CYS A 43 -23.36 -2.83 -7.68
CA CYS A 43 -24.52 -2.60 -6.81
C CYS A 43 -24.73 -3.74 -5.79
N PHE A 44 -23.66 -4.18 -5.14
CA PHE A 44 -23.75 -5.20 -4.09
C PHE A 44 -23.66 -4.53 -2.73
N GLU A 45 -24.60 -4.86 -1.85
CA GLU A 45 -24.51 -4.43 -0.45
C GLU A 45 -23.55 -5.35 0.31
N ILE A 46 -22.51 -4.76 0.88
CA ILE A 46 -21.59 -5.45 1.77
C ILE A 46 -22.05 -5.18 3.20
N THR A 47 -22.12 -6.24 4.00
CA THR A 47 -22.50 -6.13 5.42
C THR A 47 -21.48 -6.89 6.26
N ASN A 48 -21.51 -6.67 7.59
CA ASN A 48 -20.63 -7.35 8.55
C ASN A 48 -19.13 -7.12 8.33
N ILE A 49 -18.75 -5.96 7.79
CA ILE A 49 -17.35 -5.58 7.65
C ILE A 49 -16.73 -5.44 9.03
N SER A 50 -15.72 -6.24 9.33
CA SER A 50 -14.98 -6.20 10.59
C SER A 50 -13.53 -6.63 10.38
N SER A 51 -12.67 -6.21 11.29
CA SER A 51 -11.27 -6.60 11.37
C SER A 51 -10.97 -6.94 12.83
N PRO A 52 -11.27 -8.18 13.29
CA PRO A 52 -11.20 -8.53 14.71
C PRO A 52 -9.75 -8.58 15.24
N VAL A 53 -8.80 -8.96 14.39
CA VAL A 53 -7.37 -9.00 14.72
C VAL A 53 -6.62 -7.95 13.89
N ASN A 54 -6.23 -6.84 14.53
CA ASN A 54 -5.56 -5.72 13.88
C ASN A 54 -4.66 -4.93 14.84
N GLY A 55 -3.92 -3.95 14.31
CA GLY A 55 -2.92 -3.17 15.04
C GLY A 55 -3.44 -2.33 16.23
N SER A 56 -4.76 -2.23 16.42
CA SER A 56 -5.36 -1.45 17.52
C SER A 56 -4.93 -1.96 18.89
N VAL A 57 -4.63 -3.26 19.01
CA VAL A 57 -4.06 -3.86 20.23
C VAL A 57 -2.68 -3.27 20.61
N ASN A 58 -1.99 -2.66 19.65
CA ASN A 58 -0.72 -1.95 19.82
C ASN A 58 -0.86 -0.42 19.65
N GLY A 59 -2.08 0.10 19.52
CA GLY A 59 -2.34 1.54 19.49
C GLY A 59 -2.13 2.22 18.12
N PHE A 60 -2.11 1.46 17.03
CA PHE A 60 -2.02 2.01 15.66
C PHE A 60 -2.98 1.32 14.70
N SER A 61 -3.23 1.92 13.53
CA SER A 61 -3.99 1.24 12.47
C SER A 61 -3.05 0.38 11.63
N SER A 62 -3.41 -0.89 11.42
CA SER A 62 -2.68 -1.83 10.55
C SER A 62 -3.21 -1.83 9.11
N TYR A 63 -4.16 -0.96 8.81
CA TYR A 63 -4.71 -0.73 7.47
C TYR A 63 -4.92 0.77 7.24
N ALA A 64 -4.89 1.18 5.97
CA ALA A 64 -5.11 2.56 5.58
C ALA A 64 -5.52 2.67 4.11
N TYR A 65 -6.05 3.83 3.71
CA TYR A 65 -6.16 4.22 2.31
C TYR A 65 -4.78 4.66 1.81
N PHE A 66 -4.46 4.34 0.56
CA PHE A 66 -3.32 4.97 -0.12
C PHE A 66 -3.75 5.59 -1.45
N GLU A 67 -3.00 6.61 -1.87
CA GLU A 67 -3.01 7.13 -3.23
C GLU A 67 -1.57 7.35 -3.71
N ARG A 68 -1.32 7.24 -5.01
CA ARG A 68 0.01 7.48 -5.59
C ARG A 68 0.43 8.94 -5.59
N ALA A 69 -0.52 9.88 -5.42
CA ALA A 69 -0.32 11.31 -5.59
C ALA A 69 0.41 11.62 -6.92
N SER A 70 1.53 12.34 -6.87
CA SER A 70 2.33 12.68 -8.07
C SER A 70 3.38 11.63 -8.45
N SER A 71 3.38 10.45 -7.82
CA SER A 71 4.39 9.41 -8.07
C SER A 71 4.06 8.52 -9.26
N ASN A 72 5.05 7.78 -9.75
CA ASN A 72 4.86 6.78 -10.80
C ASN A 72 4.45 5.41 -10.24
N PHE A 73 3.82 5.36 -9.06
CA PHE A 73 3.33 4.11 -8.49
C PHE A 73 2.27 3.51 -9.43
N PRO A 74 2.31 2.19 -9.70
CA PRO A 74 1.50 1.57 -10.76
C PRO A 74 -0.01 1.54 -10.44
N PHE A 75 -0.38 1.70 -9.18
CA PHE A 75 -1.77 1.79 -8.74
C PHE A 75 -2.12 3.23 -8.40
N GLU A 76 -3.28 3.73 -8.83
CA GLU A 76 -3.72 5.09 -8.50
C GLU A 76 -3.98 5.24 -7.00
N ASN A 77 -4.69 4.26 -6.43
CA ASN A 77 -5.10 4.23 -5.04
C ASN A 77 -5.52 2.81 -4.63
N GLY A 78 -5.80 2.63 -3.34
CA GLY A 78 -6.34 1.39 -2.80
C GLY A 78 -6.17 1.27 -1.29
N ILE A 79 -6.11 0.03 -0.81
CA ILE A 79 -5.93 -0.29 0.62
C ILE A 79 -4.49 -0.75 0.84
N MET A 80 -3.85 -0.16 1.83
CA MET A 80 -2.59 -0.64 2.38
C MET A 80 -2.85 -1.48 3.62
N LEU A 81 -2.18 -2.63 3.72
CA LEU A 81 -2.15 -3.49 4.90
C LEU A 81 -0.70 -3.61 5.41
N SER A 82 -0.51 -3.66 6.73
CA SER A 82 0.82 -3.77 7.34
C SER A 82 0.78 -4.59 8.62
N THR A 83 1.88 -5.26 8.95
CA THR A 83 2.17 -5.87 10.27
C THR A 83 2.70 -4.85 11.29
N GLY A 84 2.59 -3.58 10.96
CA GLY A 84 2.97 -2.43 11.76
C GLY A 84 2.01 -1.28 11.54
N ASN A 85 2.43 -0.06 11.87
CA ASN A 85 1.59 1.11 11.64
C ASN A 85 1.51 1.37 10.13
N ALA A 86 0.31 1.30 9.55
CA ALA A 86 0.12 1.53 8.11
C ALA A 86 0.61 2.92 7.68
N ASN A 87 0.47 3.93 8.54
CA ASN A 87 0.94 5.29 8.25
C ASN A 87 2.47 5.40 8.09
N SER A 88 3.22 4.47 8.68
CA SER A 88 4.68 4.40 8.55
C SER A 88 5.15 3.95 7.16
N GLY A 89 4.26 3.41 6.32
CA GLY A 89 4.61 2.85 5.01
C GLY A 89 4.65 3.85 3.86
N GLY A 90 4.39 5.12 4.13
CA GLY A 90 4.28 6.18 3.12
C GLY A 90 4.41 7.56 3.77
N ASN A 91 3.99 8.60 3.04
CA ASN A 91 4.05 10.02 3.45
C ASN A 91 5.46 10.61 3.66
N THR A 92 6.42 9.82 4.12
CA THR A 92 7.82 10.19 4.31
C THR A 92 8.73 9.00 3.98
N VAL A 93 10.02 9.26 3.78
CA VAL A 93 11.00 8.17 3.61
C VAL A 93 11.20 7.46 4.95
N ASN A 94 10.78 6.20 5.01
CA ASN A 94 11.05 5.32 6.13
C ASN A 94 11.97 4.17 5.70
N THR A 95 13.13 4.05 6.33
CA THR A 95 14.11 2.98 6.04
C THR A 95 14.04 1.82 7.03
N ASN A 96 13.15 1.89 8.02
CA ASN A 96 12.94 0.83 8.99
C ASN A 96 12.02 -0.26 8.43
N ILE A 97 12.10 -1.46 9.00
CA ILE A 97 11.17 -2.54 8.73
C ILE A 97 9.81 -2.17 9.35
N LEU A 98 8.71 -2.38 8.62
CA LEU A 98 7.34 -2.13 9.09
C LEU A 98 6.81 -3.31 9.90
N ASN A 99 7.36 -3.48 11.11
CA ASN A 99 7.02 -4.55 12.04
C ASN A 99 6.79 -4.02 13.46
N GLU A 100 6.13 -2.87 13.60
CA GLU A 100 5.84 -2.24 14.89
C GLU A 100 4.89 -3.06 15.79
N GLY A 101 4.29 -4.13 15.26
CA GLY A 101 3.49 -5.07 16.03
C GLY A 101 4.26 -5.75 17.18
N GLN A 102 3.54 -6.08 18.25
CA GLN A 102 4.10 -6.74 19.44
C GLN A 102 3.51 -8.16 19.59
N SER A 103 4.10 -8.98 20.46
CA SER A 103 3.69 -10.39 20.63
C SER A 103 2.27 -10.60 21.15
N ASN A 104 1.60 -9.56 21.66
CA ASN A 104 0.19 -9.58 22.03
C ASN A 104 -0.76 -9.36 20.83
N TRP A 105 -0.25 -8.93 19.68
CA TRP A 105 -0.96 -8.99 18.41
C TRP A 105 -0.84 -10.41 17.86
N GLY A 106 -1.73 -11.27 18.36
CA GLY A 106 -1.80 -12.67 17.95
C GLY A 106 -2.23 -12.85 16.49
N THR A 107 -2.34 -14.10 16.07
CA THR A 107 -2.84 -14.47 14.75
C THR A 107 -4.37 -14.50 14.72
N ASP A 108 -4.92 -14.50 13.52
CA ASP A 108 -6.36 -14.73 13.32
C ASP A 108 -6.76 -16.12 13.86
N PRO A 109 -7.86 -16.26 14.61
CA PRO A 109 -8.38 -17.55 15.05
C PRO A 109 -9.04 -18.32 13.89
N ASP A 110 -8.62 -19.58 13.69
CA ASP A 110 -9.19 -20.50 12.70
C ASP A 110 -10.66 -20.91 12.98
#